data_AF-A0A1R2ANW0-F1
#
_entry.id   AF-A0A1R2ANW0-F1
#
_cell.length_a   1.000
_cell.length_b   1.000
_cell.length_c   1.000
_cell.angle_alpha   90.00
_cell.angle_beta   90.00
_cell.angle_gamma   90.00
#
_symmetry.space_group_name_H-M   'P 1'
#
loop_
_entity.id
_entity.type
_entity.pdbx_description
1 polymer ?
#
loop_
_entity_poly.entity_id
_entity_poly.type
_entity_poly.pdbx_seq_one_letter_code
_entity_poly.pdbx_strand_id
1 'polypeptide(L)'
;MGCIESRSPGNSESQSLKPKFLEILPAPKVSKDQDSEVLSDARGNDIEEYGNNLIYNANWANCIEKQGISVKTKMGSVFNSIIPVTLAFIEFDELIPTKFIIDMLYNPIMRMKWDDTVLEMSLVNKVSENLSIIRLVKKFPFISREFLFKVYIRNHTCESSVSAYSIKSSQIQTSNKCERGEVMFAFTKIMPRSNHTAIVLMQQIDNKLPQKPELANVEFCQWANLFKTKLQKIRETDPESQGKVKADN
;
A
#
# COMPACT_ATOMS: atom_id res chain seq x y z
N MET A 1 -62.19 21.93 4.83
CA MET A 1 -61.44 21.59 3.61
C MET A 1 -60.07 22.22 3.74
N GLY A 2 -59.09 21.46 4.24
CA GLY A 2 -57.74 21.94 4.52
C GLY A 2 -56.77 21.51 3.43
N CYS A 3 -56.04 22.48 2.88
CA CYS A 3 -55.02 22.30 1.85
C CYS A 3 -53.88 21.39 2.32
N ILE A 4 -53.52 20.40 1.50
CA ILE A 4 -52.34 19.56 1.68
C ILE A 4 -51.20 20.23 0.91
N GLU A 5 -50.22 20.77 1.63
CA GLU A 5 -48.97 21.25 1.06
C GLU A 5 -48.08 20.05 0.70
N SER A 6 -47.89 19.83 -0.59
CA SER A 6 -46.88 18.92 -1.14
C SER A 6 -45.48 19.52 -0.94
N ARG A 7 -44.71 19.00 0.03
CA ARG A 7 -43.27 19.26 0.12
C ARG A 7 -42.53 18.43 -0.92
N SER A 8 -41.92 19.09 -1.89
CA SER A 8 -40.90 18.52 -2.78
C SER A 8 -39.73 17.99 -1.94
N PRO A 9 -39.17 16.81 -2.25
CA PRO A 9 -37.92 16.38 -1.64
C PRO A 9 -36.80 17.28 -2.18
N GLY A 10 -36.23 18.09 -1.29
CA GLY A 10 -35.05 18.89 -1.59
C GLY A 10 -33.90 17.99 -1.99
N ASN A 11 -33.29 18.30 -3.12
CA ASN A 11 -31.97 17.86 -3.52
C ASN A 11 -31.00 18.08 -2.35
N SER A 12 -30.69 17.03 -1.60
CA SER A 12 -29.44 17.00 -0.86
C SER A 12 -28.34 16.82 -1.90
N GLU A 13 -27.83 17.94 -2.41
CA GLU A 13 -26.56 17.95 -3.11
C GLU A 13 -25.55 17.26 -2.18
N SER A 14 -25.18 16.05 -2.58
CA SER A 14 -24.03 15.33 -2.05
C SER A 14 -22.81 16.21 -2.28
N GLN A 15 -22.52 17.09 -1.34
CA GLN A 15 -21.24 17.78 -1.26
C GLN A 15 -20.20 16.69 -1.07
N SER A 16 -19.61 16.29 -2.20
CA SER A 16 -18.43 15.45 -2.26
C SER A 16 -17.36 16.17 -1.46
N LEU A 17 -17.17 15.74 -0.20
CA LEU A 17 -16.05 16.15 0.62
C LEU A 17 -14.79 15.75 -0.17
N LYS A 18 -14.15 16.72 -0.83
CA LYS A 18 -12.83 16.52 -1.39
C LYS A 18 -11.95 16.01 -0.26
N PRO A 19 -11.40 14.79 -0.37
CA PRO A 19 -10.63 14.22 0.72
C PRO A 19 -9.42 15.10 1.03
N LYS A 20 -9.17 15.41 2.30
CA LYS A 20 -8.00 16.20 2.76
C LYS A 20 -6.67 15.72 2.16
N PHE A 21 -6.54 14.42 1.87
CA PHE A 21 -5.33 13.87 1.27
C PHE A 21 -5.02 14.42 -0.14
N LEU A 22 -6.03 14.81 -0.93
CA LEU A 22 -5.80 15.38 -2.27
C LEU A 22 -5.08 16.73 -2.21
N GLU A 23 -5.18 17.44 -1.08
CA GLU A 23 -4.49 18.72 -0.86
C GLU A 23 -2.99 18.53 -0.60
N ILE A 24 -2.57 17.31 -0.22
CA ILE A 24 -1.23 16.98 0.26
C ILE A 24 -0.41 16.27 -0.82
N LEU A 25 -1.11 15.64 -1.77
CA LEU A 25 -0.51 15.05 -2.95
C LEU A 25 0.03 16.16 -3.88
N PRO A 26 1.30 16.08 -4.30
CA PRO A 26 1.78 16.98 -5.35
C PRO A 26 0.95 16.74 -6.61
N ALA A 27 0.60 17.81 -7.32
CA ALA A 27 -0.02 17.69 -8.65
C ALA A 27 0.79 16.70 -9.51
N PRO A 28 0.14 15.85 -10.32
CA PRO A 28 0.82 14.84 -11.11
C PRO A 28 1.87 15.51 -11.99
N LYS A 29 3.14 15.34 -11.63
CA LYS A 29 4.27 15.69 -12.47
C LYS A 29 4.78 14.41 -13.06
N VAL A 30 4.93 14.38 -14.38
CA VAL A 30 5.76 13.38 -15.05
C VAL A 30 7.19 13.67 -14.60
N SER A 31 7.66 12.97 -13.56
CA SER A 31 9.06 13.05 -13.16
C SER A 31 9.91 12.47 -14.27
N LYS A 32 10.94 13.21 -14.69
CA LYS A 32 12.01 12.63 -15.49
C LYS A 32 12.74 11.62 -14.60
N ASP A 33 12.80 10.37 -15.04
CA ASP A 33 13.60 9.35 -14.38
C ASP A 33 15.04 9.83 -14.26
N GLN A 34 15.64 9.64 -13.08
CA GLN A 34 17.09 9.71 -12.97
C GLN A 34 17.62 8.39 -13.56
N ASP A 35 18.03 8.46 -14.83
CA ASP A 35 18.69 7.38 -15.58
C ASP A 35 19.99 6.96 -14.89
N SER A 36 19.88 6.05 -13.92
CA SER A 36 20.88 5.00 -13.72
C SER A 36 20.37 3.74 -14.41
N GLU A 37 21.23 2.83 -14.84
CA GLU A 37 20.90 1.55 -15.51
C GLU A 37 19.97 0.65 -14.67
N VAL A 38 18.71 1.05 -14.49
CA VAL A 38 17.71 0.30 -13.75
C VAL A 38 17.17 -0.75 -14.70
N LEU A 39 17.38 -2.02 -14.35
CA LEU A 39 16.63 -3.14 -14.92
C LEU A 39 15.13 -2.81 -14.88
N SER A 40 14.57 -2.52 -16.04
CA SER A 40 13.17 -2.13 -16.21
C SER A 40 12.27 -3.36 -16.00
N ASP A 41 11.23 -3.20 -15.19
CA ASP A 41 10.18 -4.21 -15.03
C ASP A 41 8.86 -3.63 -15.56
N ALA A 42 8.50 -4.00 -16.80
CA ALA A 42 7.36 -3.42 -17.51
C ALA A 42 6.05 -3.52 -16.70
N ARG A 43 5.80 -4.66 -16.05
CA ARG A 43 4.60 -4.82 -15.22
C ARG A 43 4.67 -3.97 -13.94
N GLY A 44 5.86 -3.82 -13.36
CA GLY A 44 6.10 -2.89 -12.26
C GLY A 44 5.76 -1.44 -12.64
N ASN A 45 6.13 -1.02 -13.85
CA ASN A 45 5.80 0.30 -14.40
C ASN A 45 4.29 0.46 -14.64
N ASP A 46 3.63 -0.53 -15.24
CA ASP A 46 2.19 -0.51 -15.47
C ASP A 46 1.40 -0.36 -14.16
N ILE A 47 1.83 -1.06 -13.10
CA ILE A 47 1.23 -0.97 -11.77
C ILE A 47 1.42 0.42 -11.16
N GLU A 48 2.59 1.02 -11.32
CA GLU A 48 2.86 2.36 -10.82
C GLU A 48 2.01 3.41 -11.54
N GLU A 49 1.96 3.36 -12.87
CA GLU A 49 1.13 4.27 -13.66
C GLU A 49 -0.35 4.14 -13.27
N TYR A 50 -0.85 2.91 -13.20
CA TYR A 50 -2.22 2.62 -12.79
C TYR A 50 -2.50 3.06 -11.35
N GLY A 51 -1.58 2.79 -10.42
CA GLY A 51 -1.68 3.19 -9.02
C GLY A 51 -1.76 4.72 -8.87
N ASN A 52 -0.89 5.45 -9.57
CA ASN A 52 -0.94 6.91 -9.63
C ASN A 52 -2.28 7.40 -10.22
N ASN A 53 -2.77 6.79 -11.30
CA ASN A 53 -4.06 7.16 -11.89
C ASN A 53 -5.22 6.94 -10.89
N LEU A 54 -5.25 5.79 -10.22
CA LEU A 54 -6.28 5.45 -9.25
C LEU A 54 -6.35 6.43 -8.07
N ILE A 55 -5.21 6.95 -7.60
CA ILE A 55 -5.18 7.91 -6.51
C ILE A 55 -6.03 9.15 -6.83
N TYR A 56 -5.99 9.65 -8.07
CA TYR A 56 -6.64 10.90 -8.46
C TYR A 56 -8.01 10.73 -9.11
N ASN A 57 -8.20 9.64 -9.87
CA ASN A 57 -9.32 9.54 -10.82
C ASN A 57 -10.35 8.46 -10.47
N ALA A 58 -10.18 7.76 -9.35
CA ALA A 58 -11.08 6.67 -8.99
C ALA A 58 -12.27 7.13 -8.14
N ASN A 59 -13.43 6.53 -8.41
CA ASN A 59 -14.62 6.63 -7.57
C ASN A 59 -14.46 5.74 -6.33
N TRP A 60 -13.75 6.26 -5.33
CA TRP A 60 -13.54 5.59 -4.05
C TRP A 60 -14.84 5.57 -3.22
N ALA A 61 -15.18 4.39 -2.72
CA ALA A 61 -16.26 4.15 -1.76
C ALA A 61 -15.70 3.95 -0.34
N ASN A 62 -16.59 4.00 0.65
CA ASN A 62 -16.36 3.61 2.05
C ASN A 62 -15.05 4.14 2.66
N CYS A 63 -15.11 5.32 3.28
CA CYS A 63 -13.98 5.93 3.97
C CYS A 63 -14.00 5.60 5.46
N ILE A 64 -12.93 5.00 5.98
CA ILE A 64 -12.67 4.93 7.43
C ILE A 64 -11.53 5.91 7.71
N GLU A 65 -11.79 6.92 8.53
CA GLU A 65 -10.77 7.87 8.99
C GLU A 65 -10.52 7.71 10.48
N LYS A 66 -9.26 7.44 10.85
CA LYS A 66 -8.86 7.28 12.24
C LYS A 66 -7.39 7.63 12.41
N GLN A 67 -7.07 8.54 13.34
CA GLN A 67 -5.70 8.78 13.83
C GLN A 67 -4.67 9.05 12.70
N GLY A 68 -5.03 9.90 11.72
CA GLY A 68 -4.17 10.21 10.58
C GLY A 68 -3.96 9.04 9.62
N ILE A 69 -4.99 8.18 9.51
CA ILE A 69 -5.12 7.12 8.51
C ILE A 69 -6.49 7.28 7.85
N SER A 70 -6.51 7.24 6.52
CA SER A 70 -7.74 7.20 5.71
C SER A 70 -7.71 5.95 4.86
N VAL A 71 -8.70 5.07 5.02
CA VAL A 71 -8.83 3.84 4.22
C VAL A 71 -10.07 3.91 3.34
N LYS A 72 -9.90 3.55 2.07
CA LYS A 72 -10.93 3.59 1.04
C LYS A 72 -10.94 2.30 0.23
N THR A 73 -12.10 1.93 -0.32
CA THR A 73 -12.21 0.81 -1.26
C THR A 73 -12.82 1.20 -2.58
N LYS A 74 -12.52 0.41 -3.60
CA LYS A 74 -13.24 0.41 -4.87
C LYS A 74 -13.43 -1.04 -5.29
N MET A 75 -14.58 -1.33 -5.91
CA MET A 75 -14.79 -2.63 -6.51
C MET A 75 -14.02 -2.77 -7.82
N GLY A 76 -13.15 -3.78 -7.91
CA GLY A 76 -12.48 -4.17 -9.14
C GLY A 76 -11.40 -3.22 -9.64
N SER A 77 -10.65 -3.69 -10.62
CA SER A 77 -9.54 -3.02 -11.29
C SER A 77 -9.38 -3.56 -12.71
N VAL A 78 -8.42 -3.02 -13.45
CA VAL A 78 -7.99 -3.59 -14.75
C VAL A 78 -7.34 -4.98 -14.62
N PHE A 79 -6.86 -5.34 -13.43
CA PHE A 79 -6.24 -6.64 -13.16
C PHE A 79 -7.25 -7.71 -12.75
N ASN A 80 -8.32 -7.31 -12.05
CA ASN A 80 -9.40 -8.20 -11.65
C ASN A 80 -10.66 -7.39 -11.34
N SER A 81 -11.81 -7.75 -11.92
CA SER A 81 -13.08 -7.02 -11.75
C SER A 81 -13.85 -7.37 -10.47
N ILE A 82 -13.52 -8.49 -9.82
CA ILE A 82 -14.31 -9.08 -8.73
C ILE A 82 -13.67 -8.86 -7.35
N ILE A 83 -12.36 -8.64 -7.28
CA ILE A 83 -11.64 -8.43 -6.02
C ILE A 83 -11.55 -6.93 -5.72
N PRO A 84 -11.84 -6.48 -4.48
CA PRO A 84 -11.78 -5.06 -4.15
C PRO A 84 -10.34 -4.54 -4.14
N VAL A 85 -10.18 -3.30 -4.57
CA VAL A 85 -8.97 -2.52 -4.36
C VAL A 85 -9.13 -1.76 -3.05
N THR A 86 -8.20 -1.91 -2.13
CA THR A 86 -8.12 -1.12 -0.88
C THR A 86 -6.98 -0.13 -0.99
N LEU A 87 -7.21 1.12 -0.58
CA LEU A 87 -6.20 2.16 -0.44
C LEU A 87 -6.17 2.64 1.01
N ALA A 88 -4.99 2.83 1.57
CA ALA A 88 -4.74 3.48 2.84
C ALA A 88 -3.79 4.64 2.61
N PHE A 89 -4.16 5.80 3.13
CA PHE A 89 -3.32 6.97 3.21
C PHE A 89 -2.90 7.18 4.66
N ILE A 90 -1.60 7.31 4.90
CA ILE A 90 -1.00 7.39 6.23
C ILE A 90 -0.09 8.61 6.27
N GLU A 91 -0.30 9.46 7.27
CA GLU A 91 0.52 10.65 7.51
C GLU A 91 1.30 10.57 8.80
N PHE A 92 2.54 11.04 8.74
CA PHE A 92 3.43 11.20 9.88
C PHE A 92 3.85 12.66 9.95
N ASP A 93 3.73 13.27 11.13
CA ASP A 93 4.18 14.64 11.43
C ASP A 93 5.71 14.75 11.55
N GLU A 94 6.42 13.81 10.93
CA GLU A 94 7.87 13.66 10.99
C GLU A 94 8.40 13.03 9.70
N LEU A 95 9.69 13.27 9.44
CA LEU A 95 10.38 12.62 8.33
C LEU A 95 10.77 11.19 8.72
N ILE A 96 10.23 10.22 7.99
CA ILE A 96 10.58 8.80 8.11
C ILE A 96 11.41 8.42 6.87
N PRO A 97 12.63 7.88 7.04
CA PRO A 97 13.46 7.48 5.91
C PRO A 97 12.73 6.48 5.00
N THR A 98 12.70 6.77 3.69
CA THR A 98 12.06 5.91 2.69
C THR A 98 12.54 4.47 2.78
N LYS A 99 13.85 4.26 2.90
CA LYS A 99 14.44 2.93 3.03
C LYS A 99 13.87 2.16 4.24
N PHE A 100 13.70 2.84 5.37
CA PHE A 100 13.14 2.23 6.57
C PHE A 100 11.68 1.78 6.36
N ILE A 101 10.87 2.58 5.65
CA ILE A 101 9.50 2.20 5.28
C ILE A 101 9.48 0.97 4.39
N ILE A 102 10.32 0.95 3.34
CA ILE A 102 10.42 -0.17 2.41
C ILE A 102 10.87 -1.44 3.15
N ASP A 103 11.88 -1.33 4.01
CA ASP A 103 12.38 -2.46 4.80
C ASP A 103 11.30 -2.96 5.77
N MET A 104 10.55 -2.07 6.43
CA MET A 104 9.43 -2.46 7.29
C MET A 104 8.33 -3.22 6.54
N LEU A 105 8.14 -2.97 5.25
CA LEU A 105 7.16 -3.66 4.41
C LEU A 105 7.69 -4.96 3.82
N TYR A 106 8.94 -4.97 3.34
CA TYR A 106 9.46 -5.99 2.44
C TYR A 106 10.75 -6.68 2.91
N ASN A 107 11.46 -6.17 3.91
CA ASN A 107 12.58 -6.89 4.50
C ASN A 107 12.04 -8.02 5.40
N PRO A 108 12.40 -9.29 5.16
CA PRO A 108 11.85 -10.41 5.93
C PRO A 108 12.05 -10.30 7.45
N ILE A 109 13.25 -9.90 7.88
CA ILE A 109 13.60 -9.79 9.30
C ILE A 109 12.80 -8.68 9.96
N MET A 110 12.68 -7.53 9.32
CA MET A 110 11.93 -6.40 9.89
C MET A 110 10.43 -6.66 9.88
N ARG A 111 9.87 -7.14 8.76
CA ARG A 111 8.44 -7.40 8.63
C ARG A 111 7.95 -8.41 9.66
N MET A 112 8.69 -9.51 9.84
CA MET A 112 8.34 -10.55 10.83
C MET A 112 8.45 -10.08 12.29
N LYS A 113 9.22 -9.02 12.60
CA LYS A 113 9.31 -8.48 13.97
C LYS A 113 8.05 -7.76 14.42
N TRP A 114 7.20 -7.30 13.51
CA TRP A 114 6.06 -6.46 13.86
C TRP A 114 4.71 -6.96 13.34
N ASP A 115 4.67 -7.72 12.24
CA ASP A 115 3.45 -8.24 11.65
C ASP A 115 3.19 -9.68 12.11
N ASP A 116 2.44 -9.81 13.22
CA ASP A 116 2.09 -11.10 13.83
C ASP A 116 1.22 -12.01 12.92
N THR A 117 0.75 -11.48 11.77
CA THR A 117 0.03 -12.27 10.78
C THR A 117 0.97 -13.00 9.81
N VAL A 118 2.27 -12.71 9.84
CA VAL A 118 3.28 -13.35 8.98
C VAL A 118 3.94 -14.50 9.75
N LEU A 119 3.76 -15.73 9.25
CA LEU A 119 4.40 -16.93 9.80
C LEU A 119 5.83 -17.09 9.29
N GLU A 120 6.04 -16.77 8.02
CA GLU A 120 7.34 -16.88 7.36
C GLU A 120 7.44 -15.82 6.27
N MET A 121 8.61 -15.22 6.12
CA MET A 121 8.94 -14.39 4.99
C MET A 121 10.39 -14.67 4.59
N SER A 122 10.66 -14.76 3.30
CA SER A 122 12.01 -14.99 2.80
C SER A 122 12.25 -14.29 1.47
N LEU A 123 13.47 -13.78 1.33
CA LEU A 123 14.00 -13.29 0.06
C LEU A 123 14.39 -14.51 -0.77
N VAL A 124 13.62 -14.80 -1.81
CA VAL A 124 13.87 -15.93 -2.72
C VAL A 124 15.02 -15.61 -3.66
N ASN A 125 15.00 -14.40 -4.22
CA ASN A 125 16.03 -13.95 -5.15
C ASN A 125 16.12 -12.41 -5.13
N LYS A 126 17.34 -11.87 -5.19
CA LYS A 126 17.60 -10.45 -5.41
C LYS A 126 18.13 -10.29 -6.84
N VAL A 127 17.25 -9.87 -7.75
CA VAL A 127 17.59 -9.70 -9.16
C VAL A 127 18.44 -8.45 -9.37
N SER A 128 18.11 -7.38 -8.65
CA SER A 128 18.90 -6.15 -8.57
C SER A 128 18.62 -5.44 -7.24
N GLU A 129 19.25 -4.27 -7.00
CA GLU A 129 18.93 -3.43 -5.83
C GLU A 129 17.45 -3.02 -5.77
N ASN A 130 16.82 -2.87 -6.93
CA ASN A 130 15.45 -2.38 -7.06
C ASN A 130 14.45 -3.49 -7.41
N LEU A 131 14.89 -4.73 -7.60
CA LEU A 131 14.03 -5.84 -8.01
C LEU A 131 14.34 -7.10 -7.21
N SER A 132 13.36 -7.58 -6.45
CA SER A 132 13.49 -8.78 -5.63
C SER A 132 12.26 -9.69 -5.77
N ILE A 133 12.44 -10.96 -5.45
CA ILE A 133 11.38 -11.96 -5.37
C ILE A 133 11.24 -12.37 -3.91
N ILE A 134 10.03 -12.27 -3.39
CA ILE A 134 9.70 -12.55 -2.00
C ILE A 134 8.68 -13.67 -1.91
N ARG A 135 8.92 -14.57 -0.96
CA ARG A 135 7.94 -15.54 -0.48
C ARG A 135 7.43 -15.06 0.88
N LEU A 136 6.11 -15.07 1.07
CA LEU A 136 5.44 -14.68 2.30
C LEU A 136 4.36 -15.71 2.63
N VAL A 137 4.38 -16.23 3.85
CA VAL A 137 3.34 -17.11 4.38
C VAL A 137 2.58 -16.37 5.47
N LYS A 138 1.29 -16.12 5.27
CA LYS A 138 0.42 -15.47 6.25
C LYS A 138 -0.46 -16.49 6.97
N LYS A 139 -0.69 -16.23 8.24
CA LYS A 139 -1.68 -16.91 9.08
C LYS A 139 -3.09 -16.54 8.63
N PHE A 140 -3.92 -17.56 8.43
CA PHE A 140 -5.36 -17.43 8.17
C PHE A 140 -6.11 -18.44 9.06
N PRO A 141 -7.40 -18.23 9.36
CA PRO A 141 -8.13 -19.01 10.37
C PRO A 141 -8.13 -20.53 10.16
N PHE A 142 -8.16 -21.00 8.91
CA PHE A 142 -8.26 -22.43 8.59
C PHE A 142 -7.02 -22.98 7.87
N ILE A 143 -6.57 -22.29 6.81
CA ILE A 143 -5.43 -22.71 5.99
C ILE A 143 -4.59 -21.47 5.71
N SER A 144 -3.30 -21.52 6.06
CA SER A 144 -2.35 -20.45 5.78
C SER A 144 -2.25 -20.14 4.28
N ARG A 145 -1.89 -18.91 3.94
CA ARG A 145 -1.75 -18.48 2.55
C ARG A 145 -0.31 -18.18 2.23
N GLU A 146 0.18 -18.78 1.15
CA GLU A 146 1.50 -18.50 0.61
C GLU A 146 1.37 -17.55 -0.59
N PHE A 147 2.19 -16.50 -0.60
CA PHE A 147 2.31 -15.55 -1.68
C PHE A 147 3.75 -15.58 -2.19
N LEU A 148 3.90 -15.66 -3.51
CA LEU A 148 5.17 -15.48 -4.19
C LEU A 148 5.01 -14.32 -5.17
N PHE A 149 5.78 -13.26 -4.95
CA PHE A 149 5.63 -12.02 -5.70
C PHE A 149 6.97 -11.34 -5.93
N LYS A 150 7.05 -10.58 -7.02
CA LYS A 150 8.13 -9.62 -7.24
C LYS A 150 7.82 -8.34 -6.49
N VAL A 151 8.88 -7.65 -6.08
CA VAL A 151 8.87 -6.30 -5.54
C VAL A 151 9.82 -5.46 -6.37
N TYR A 152 9.29 -4.42 -6.99
CA TYR A 152 10.01 -3.48 -7.84
C TYR A 152 9.96 -2.09 -7.23
N ILE A 153 11.11 -1.47 -7.03
CA ILE A 153 11.28 -0.16 -6.37
C ILE A 153 11.73 0.86 -7.41
N ARG A 154 11.06 2.01 -7.47
CA ARG A 154 11.51 3.17 -8.24
C ARG A 154 11.70 4.35 -7.31
N ASN A 155 12.79 5.07 -7.53
CA ASN A 155 13.12 6.29 -6.82
C ASN A 155 13.00 7.45 -7.80
N HIS A 156 12.08 8.36 -7.50
CA HIS A 156 11.92 9.64 -8.18
C HIS A 156 12.59 10.74 -7.35
N THR A 157 12.71 11.93 -7.93
CA THR A 157 13.39 13.07 -7.26
C THR A 157 12.78 13.45 -5.91
N CYS A 158 11.46 13.29 -5.74
CA CYS A 158 10.74 13.74 -4.54
C CYS A 158 9.90 12.65 -3.88
N GLU A 159 9.94 11.43 -4.40
CA GLU A 159 9.12 10.32 -3.94
C GLU A 159 9.73 8.99 -4.34
N SER A 160 9.33 7.91 -3.67
CA SER A 160 9.64 6.56 -4.11
C SER A 160 8.34 5.78 -4.25
N SER A 161 8.33 4.87 -5.20
CA SER A 161 7.23 3.94 -5.44
C SER A 161 7.71 2.50 -5.33
N VAL A 162 6.81 1.62 -4.88
CA VAL A 162 7.04 0.19 -4.84
C VAL A 162 5.85 -0.51 -5.47
N SER A 163 6.09 -1.25 -6.53
CA SER A 163 5.11 -2.12 -7.18
C SER A 163 5.39 -3.56 -6.82
N ALA A 164 4.36 -4.30 -6.42
CA ALA A 164 4.47 -5.72 -6.13
C ALA A 164 3.36 -6.52 -6.80
N TYR A 165 3.70 -7.70 -7.33
CA TYR A 165 2.75 -8.55 -8.04
C TYR A 165 3.19 -10.01 -8.06
N SER A 166 2.21 -10.92 -8.07
CA SER A 166 2.47 -12.35 -8.06
C SER A 166 3.16 -12.83 -9.33
N ILE A 167 4.07 -13.79 -9.16
CA ILE A 167 4.72 -14.50 -10.26
C ILE A 167 4.43 -15.98 -10.18
N LYS A 168 4.44 -16.64 -11.34
CA LYS A 168 4.45 -18.10 -11.42
C LYS A 168 5.89 -18.58 -11.33
N SER A 169 6.17 -19.52 -10.43
CA SER A 169 7.45 -20.23 -10.38
C SER A 169 7.18 -21.72 -10.30
N SER A 170 7.69 -22.48 -11.27
CA SER A 170 7.62 -23.94 -11.25
C SER A 170 8.50 -24.56 -10.18
N GLN A 171 9.52 -23.83 -9.72
CA GLN A 171 10.50 -24.30 -8.73
C GLN A 171 9.99 -24.20 -7.29
N ILE A 172 9.02 -23.31 -7.02
CA ILE A 172 8.44 -23.12 -5.70
C ILE A 172 7.02 -23.67 -5.74
N GLN A 173 6.92 -24.97 -5.46
CA GLN A 173 5.63 -25.62 -5.30
C GLN A 173 4.99 -25.20 -3.98
N THR A 174 3.68 -24.97 -4.01
CA THR A 174 2.91 -24.70 -2.80
C THR A 174 2.90 -25.97 -1.95
N SER A 175 3.30 -25.87 -0.69
CA SER A 175 3.22 -27.01 0.22
C SER A 175 1.76 -27.40 0.49
N ASN A 176 1.49 -28.67 0.80
CA ASN A 176 0.14 -29.14 1.18
C ASN A 176 -0.43 -28.46 2.45
N LYS A 177 0.37 -27.69 3.18
CA LYS A 177 -0.02 -26.98 4.41
C LYS A 177 -0.52 -25.56 4.15
N CYS A 178 -0.36 -25.05 2.93
CA CYS A 178 -0.75 -23.69 2.54
C CYS A 178 -1.53 -23.70 1.24
N GLU A 179 -2.37 -22.70 1.05
CA GLU A 179 -2.99 -22.41 -0.24
C GLU A 179 -2.29 -21.23 -0.91
N ARG A 180 -2.16 -21.24 -2.23
CA ARG A 180 -1.52 -20.16 -2.99
C ARG A 180 -2.49 -18.98 -3.12
N GLY A 181 -2.18 -17.89 -2.43
CA GLY A 181 -2.80 -16.60 -2.68
C GLY A 181 -2.16 -15.88 -3.87
N GLU A 182 -2.79 -14.80 -4.34
CA GLU A 182 -2.32 -14.02 -5.47
C GLU A 182 -2.36 -12.52 -5.17
N VAL A 183 -1.22 -11.85 -5.32
CA VAL A 183 -1.13 -10.39 -5.31
C VAL A 183 -1.37 -9.94 -6.75
N MET A 184 -2.60 -9.52 -7.07
CA MET A 184 -2.93 -9.00 -8.40
C MET A 184 -2.07 -7.77 -8.68
N PHE A 185 -2.07 -6.85 -7.71
CA PHE A 185 -1.07 -5.81 -7.56
C PHE A 185 -1.05 -5.30 -6.11
N ALA A 186 0.08 -4.74 -5.71
CA ALA A 186 0.21 -3.83 -4.60
C ALA A 186 1.09 -2.66 -5.04
N PHE A 187 0.76 -1.47 -4.58
CA PHE A 187 1.42 -0.22 -4.92
C PHE A 187 1.61 0.60 -3.65
N THR A 188 2.85 0.96 -3.37
CA THR A 188 3.21 1.85 -2.26
C THR A 188 3.82 3.11 -2.83
N LYS A 189 3.36 4.28 -2.40
CA LYS A 189 3.94 5.58 -2.75
C LYS A 189 4.38 6.28 -1.47
N ILE A 190 5.65 6.67 -1.40
CA ILE A 190 6.27 7.31 -0.24
C ILE A 190 6.70 8.70 -0.65
N MET A 191 6.14 9.71 0.01
CA MET A 191 6.36 11.13 -0.29
C MET A 191 7.01 11.79 0.92
N PRO A 192 8.35 11.76 1.03
CA PRO A 192 9.07 12.50 2.06
C PRO A 192 9.00 14.01 1.76
N ARG A 193 8.69 14.81 2.79
CA ARG A 193 8.75 16.28 2.75
C ARG A 193 9.64 16.76 3.89
N SER A 194 9.93 18.07 3.95
CA SER A 194 10.92 18.63 4.89
C SER A 194 10.73 18.18 6.34
N ASN A 195 9.48 18.12 6.83
CA ASN A 195 9.17 17.77 8.22
C ASN A 195 8.07 16.70 8.37
N HIS A 196 7.61 16.09 7.28
CA HIS A 196 6.52 15.13 7.34
C HIS A 196 6.68 14.06 6.26
N THR A 197 6.04 12.92 6.45
CA THR A 197 6.03 11.82 5.49
C THR A 197 4.61 11.38 5.24
N ALA A 198 4.23 11.30 3.97
CA ALA A 198 2.96 10.73 3.56
C ALA A 198 3.19 9.41 2.80
N ILE A 199 2.37 8.41 3.11
CA ILE A 199 2.42 7.09 2.49
C ILE A 199 1.04 6.76 1.92
N VAL A 200 1.00 6.37 0.65
CA VAL A 200 -0.16 5.70 0.05
C VAL A 200 0.17 4.21 -0.07
N LEU A 201 -0.68 3.35 0.48
CA LEU A 201 -0.63 1.90 0.33
C LEU A 201 -1.88 1.46 -0.41
N MET A 202 -1.73 0.78 -1.53
CA MET A 202 -2.83 0.27 -2.34
C MET A 202 -2.59 -1.20 -2.63
N GLN A 203 -3.65 -2.00 -2.57
CA GLN A 203 -3.54 -3.43 -2.85
C GLN A 203 -4.83 -4.01 -3.42
N GLN A 204 -4.66 -5.05 -4.23
CA GLN A 204 -5.71 -5.97 -4.65
C GLN A 204 -5.16 -7.38 -4.53
N ILE A 205 -5.65 -8.14 -3.54
CA ILE A 205 -5.10 -9.44 -3.17
C ILE A 205 -6.21 -10.48 -3.17
N ASP A 206 -6.00 -11.56 -3.91
CA ASP A 206 -6.82 -12.77 -3.83
C ASP A 206 -6.32 -13.66 -2.68
N ASN A 207 -7.06 -13.64 -1.58
CA ASN A 207 -6.81 -14.50 -0.43
C ASN A 207 -7.51 -15.87 -0.54
N LYS A 208 -8.14 -16.20 -1.68
CA LYS A 208 -8.94 -17.41 -1.89
C LYS A 208 -10.08 -17.55 -0.87
N LEU A 209 -10.64 -16.41 -0.48
CA LEU A 209 -11.78 -16.31 0.42
C LEU A 209 -12.78 -15.33 -0.19
N PRO A 210 -14.09 -15.56 -0.04
CA PRO A 210 -15.10 -14.56 -0.40
C PRO A 210 -14.86 -13.30 0.45
N GLN A 211 -14.39 -12.22 -0.18
CA GLN A 211 -14.19 -10.95 0.52
C GLN A 211 -15.34 -10.00 0.22
N LYS A 212 -16.08 -9.63 1.26
CA LYS A 212 -16.96 -8.46 1.21
C LYS A 212 -16.09 -7.20 1.29
N PRO A 213 -16.30 -6.18 0.44
CA PRO A 213 -15.49 -4.95 0.46
C PRO A 213 -15.41 -4.28 1.84
N GLU A 214 -16.48 -4.33 2.63
CA GLU A 214 -16.52 -3.73 3.97
C GLU A 214 -15.54 -4.42 4.94
N LEU A 215 -15.45 -5.75 4.89
CA LEU A 215 -14.53 -6.52 5.72
C LEU A 215 -13.08 -6.27 5.31
N ALA A 216 -12.80 -6.24 4.01
CA ALA A 216 -11.48 -5.91 3.49
C ALA A 216 -11.01 -4.52 3.95
N ASN A 217 -11.93 -3.55 4.00
CA ASN A 217 -11.68 -2.20 4.50
C ASN A 217 -11.30 -2.19 6.00
N VAL A 218 -12.05 -2.90 6.84
CA VAL A 218 -11.81 -2.96 8.29
C VAL A 218 -10.46 -3.64 8.58
N GLU A 219 -10.21 -4.78 7.95
CA GLU A 219 -8.94 -5.51 8.10
C GLU A 219 -7.74 -4.64 7.67
N PHE A 220 -7.86 -3.95 6.54
CA PHE A 220 -6.79 -3.10 6.04
C PHE A 220 -6.58 -1.86 6.91
N CYS A 221 -7.65 -1.27 7.46
CA CYS A 221 -7.54 -0.17 8.42
C CYS A 221 -6.84 -0.59 9.72
N GLN A 222 -7.14 -1.78 10.25
CA GLN A 222 -6.47 -2.31 11.44
C GLN A 222 -4.99 -2.56 11.16
N TRP A 223 -4.68 -3.18 10.02
CA TRP A 223 -3.31 -3.45 9.60
C TRP A 223 -2.51 -2.15 9.37
N ALA A 224 -3.10 -1.15 8.69
CA ALA A 224 -2.47 0.16 8.47
C ALA A 224 -2.20 0.89 9.80
N ASN A 225 -3.11 0.78 10.78
CA ASN A 225 -2.91 1.37 12.09
C ASN A 225 -1.79 0.69 12.88
N LEU A 226 -1.72 -0.64 12.81
CA LEU A 226 -0.62 -1.40 13.40
C LEU A 226 0.72 -0.99 12.75
N PHE A 227 0.76 -0.93 11.42
CA PHE A 227 1.95 -0.51 10.66
C PHE A 227 2.42 0.88 11.08
N LYS A 228 1.52 1.88 11.10
CA LYS A 228 1.81 3.25 11.55
C LYS A 228 2.41 3.26 12.96
N THR A 229 1.77 2.56 13.89
CA THR A 229 2.21 2.48 15.28
C THR A 229 3.61 1.85 15.41
N LYS A 230 3.90 0.82 14.62
CA LYS A 230 5.18 0.11 14.67
C LYS A 230 6.31 0.91 14.02
N LEU A 231 6.04 1.64 12.93
CA LEU A 231 6.98 2.58 12.33
C LEU A 231 7.46 3.64 13.34
N GLN A 232 6.53 4.22 14.10
CA GLN A 232 6.86 5.23 15.12
C GLN A 232 7.70 4.62 16.26
N LYS A 233 7.27 3.48 16.82
CA LYS A 233 7.95 2.85 17.96
C LYS A 233 9.36 2.34 17.67
N ILE A 234 9.58 1.69 16.53
CA ILE A 234 10.90 1.10 16.23
C ILE A 234 11.94 2.20 16.05
N ARG A 235 11.54 3.35 15.50
CA ARG A 235 12.41 4.53 15.38
C ARG A 235 12.79 5.12 16.73
N GLU A 236 11.87 5.15 17.70
CA GLU A 236 12.18 5.60 19.07
C GLU A 236 13.21 4.69 19.75
N THR A 237 13.22 3.39 19.44
CA THR A 237 14.12 2.40 20.03
C THR A 237 15.47 2.24 19.32
N ASP A 238 15.63 2.76 18.11
CA ASP A 238 16.87 2.67 17.32
C ASP A 238 17.32 4.05 16.82
N PRO A 239 18.05 4.82 17.65
CA PRO A 239 18.50 6.17 17.32
C PRO A 239 19.49 6.21 16.14
N GLU A 240 20.13 5.10 15.78
CA GLU A 240 21.07 5.06 14.66
C GLU A 240 20.35 5.20 13.31
N SER A 241 19.06 4.84 13.26
CA SER A 241 18.18 5.11 12.12
C SER A 241 17.83 6.59 11.92
N GLN A 242 18.14 7.47 12.89
CA GLN A 242 17.78 8.89 12.83
C GLN A 242 18.67 9.72 11.90
N GLY A 243 19.72 9.14 11.29
CA GLY A 243 20.56 9.83 10.32
C GLY A 243 21.25 11.07 10.91
N LYS A 244 22.54 10.97 11.21
CA LYS A 244 23.36 12.17 11.44
C LYS A 244 23.34 13.02 10.16
N VAL A 245 22.44 13.98 10.07
CA VAL A 245 22.63 15.17 9.22
C VAL A 245 23.78 15.93 9.88
N LYS A 246 25.00 15.64 9.44
CA LYS A 246 26.13 16.52 9.72
C LYS A 246 25.78 17.85 9.05
N ALA A 247 25.55 18.87 9.87
CA ALA A 247 25.68 20.24 9.42
C ALA A 247 27.16 20.42 9.06
N ASP A 248 27.45 20.44 7.77
CA ASP A 248 28.73 20.96 7.29
C ASP A 248 28.68 22.48 7.45
N ASN A 249 29.68 22.99 8.18
CA ASN A 249 29.93 24.41 8.46
C ASN A 249 30.21 25.21 7.18
#